data_AF-A0A955Y6Z1-F1
#
_entry.id   AF-A0A955Y6Z1-F1
#
_cell.length_a   1.000
_cell.length_b   1.000
_cell.length_c   1.000
_cell.angle_alpha   90.00
_cell.angle_beta   90.00
_cell.angle_gamma   90.00
#
_symmetry.space_group_name_H-M   'P 1'
#
loop_
_entity.id
_entity.type
_entity.pdbx_description
1 polymer ?
#
loop_
_entity_poly.entity_id
_entity_poly.type
_entity_poly.pdbx_seq_one_letter_code
_entity_poly.pdbx_strand_id
1 'polypeptide(L)'
;MADHGRRAARGLVLLALLGGCAERPTAVTLQQARAQRIGAGGFLALDLLATRDGEAIPCDDGSFEVTVAVSGEGPDGHFTELPPQSFLVSCDDGRTGDLSLVVDNSGSEVGYLDWLADAAGTMAEEALDRGGRASLVRVSTVAELVQPLTTRVEQIRDALDGMFISNGWTALWDGVRLGHETLGGTLGPSPDRTAIHEFCHGERPLGVVAFTDGADNNSADEQADLYDAERYPGDGIPTTLEDLRGLRVGEATTPVYTIGLGNEVDHVALAELADSTGGRYRAIDRVDQIPDVFSIIQSYFDATHEVCVELPELECGELVVRVGWSWTPPEGGDPVTGTVEDTVRYGCHAASEGRVATILLTLGDPGIPQELSAQLALQAVEWASPRLRPHVLIVLDDGHNGEDVTDVELVQWLLADVDTLTVSYLPEPADGLQPEDVAGFDVVWFANPGYPMDDLGTFETLETYVAAGGGLVLQGDDMTWSKGKAFPTTSLTGLEHGDNGTSACGQAIDNGRGGTYTVTVLDVDHAVTRGLTGRTFLYGNDIDRSTLVGERMQVLATAVPTDAPGCAPRPVVVGYNR
;
A
#
# COMPACT_ATOMS: atom_id res chain seq x y z
N MET A 1 63.98 -23.94 6.00
CA MET A 1 63.11 -23.10 6.85
C MET A 1 61.71 -23.25 6.28
N ALA A 2 60.98 -24.33 6.53
CA ALA A 2 60.38 -24.81 7.80
C ALA A 2 59.26 -23.87 8.29
N ASP A 3 57.99 -24.20 7.98
CA ASP A 3 56.89 -24.43 8.95
C ASP A 3 55.60 -24.82 8.17
N HIS A 4 55.14 -26.08 8.23
CA HIS A 4 53.99 -26.59 9.03
C HIS A 4 52.65 -25.89 8.69
N GLY A 5 51.60 -26.54 8.18
CA GLY A 5 51.19 -27.94 8.27
C GLY A 5 50.02 -28.11 9.26
N ARG A 6 48.77 -27.91 8.82
CA ARG A 6 47.56 -28.40 9.52
C ARG A 6 46.50 -28.86 8.52
N ARG A 7 46.37 -30.19 8.39
CA ARG A 7 45.21 -30.85 7.78
C ARG A 7 44.22 -31.15 8.92
N ALA A 8 43.01 -30.60 8.83
CA ALA A 8 41.91 -30.95 9.70
C ALA A 8 41.20 -32.19 9.13
N ALA A 9 41.23 -33.30 9.87
CA ALA A 9 40.44 -34.48 9.59
C ALA A 9 39.00 -34.22 10.06
N ARG A 10 38.04 -34.19 9.13
CA ARG A 10 36.61 -34.23 9.45
C ARG A 10 36.20 -35.68 9.64
N GLY A 11 35.91 -36.06 10.89
CA GLY A 11 35.30 -37.33 11.23
C GLY A 11 33.82 -37.32 10.84
N LEU A 12 33.44 -38.26 9.97
CA LEU A 12 32.06 -38.55 9.62
C LEU A 12 31.42 -39.31 10.81
N VAL A 13 30.56 -38.65 11.57
CA VAL A 13 29.71 -39.32 12.58
C VAL A 13 28.48 -39.85 11.84
N LEU A 14 28.44 -41.17 11.66
CA LEU A 14 27.28 -41.90 11.18
C LEU A 14 26.26 -41.98 12.33
N LEU A 15 25.31 -41.05 12.37
CA LEU A 15 24.20 -41.10 13.33
C LEU A 15 23.14 -42.07 12.78
N ALA A 16 22.94 -43.18 13.47
CA ALA A 16 21.88 -44.14 13.15
C ALA A 16 20.52 -43.51 13.51
N LEU A 17 19.72 -43.20 12.48
CA LEU A 17 18.33 -42.76 12.61
C LEU A 17 17.47 -43.94 13.12
N LEU A 18 17.15 -43.92 14.40
CA LEU A 18 16.07 -44.72 14.96
C LEU A 18 14.75 -44.09 14.50
N GLY A 19 13.98 -44.81 13.69
CA GLY A 19 12.70 -44.38 13.12
C GLY A 19 11.61 -44.21 14.17
N GLY A 20 11.62 -43.06 14.85
CA GLY A 20 10.40 -42.52 15.44
C GLY A 20 9.49 -42.06 14.31
N CYS A 21 8.19 -42.34 14.41
CA CYS A 21 7.17 -41.70 13.59
C CYS A 21 7.25 -40.20 13.87
N ALA A 22 8.02 -39.45 13.07
CA ALA A 22 8.01 -38.00 13.14
C ALA A 22 6.58 -37.56 12.80
N GLU A 23 6.00 -36.76 13.68
CA GLU A 23 4.70 -36.14 13.41
C GLU A 23 4.79 -35.38 12.09
N ARG A 24 3.79 -35.61 11.25
CA ARG A 24 3.67 -35.01 9.93
C ARG A 24 3.50 -33.50 10.11
N PRO A 25 4.41 -32.67 9.57
CA PRO A 25 4.39 -31.24 9.84
C PRO A 25 3.11 -30.63 9.25
N THR A 26 2.38 -29.90 10.09
CA THR A 26 1.28 -29.04 9.64
C THR A 26 1.85 -27.67 9.31
N ALA A 27 1.52 -27.13 8.14
CA ALA A 27 1.99 -25.84 7.69
C ALA A 27 0.81 -24.99 7.21
N VAL A 28 0.78 -23.72 7.61
CA VAL A 28 -0.19 -22.73 7.12
C VAL A 28 0.54 -21.70 6.26
N THR A 29 -0.06 -21.34 5.13
CA THR A 29 0.37 -20.20 4.32
C THR A 29 -0.75 -19.23 4.06
N LEU A 30 -0.39 -17.97 3.96
CA LEU A 30 -1.23 -16.94 3.40
C LEU A 30 -1.15 -17.04 1.86
N GLN A 31 -2.23 -17.51 1.23
CA GLN A 31 -2.34 -17.66 -0.22
C GLN A 31 -2.54 -16.30 -0.88
N GLN A 32 -3.42 -15.48 -0.31
CA GLN A 32 -3.81 -14.19 -0.85
C GLN A 32 -4.10 -13.22 0.30
N ALA A 33 -3.75 -11.96 0.09
CA ALA A 33 -3.96 -10.90 1.05
C ALA A 33 -4.30 -9.61 0.31
N ARG A 34 -5.37 -8.93 0.76
CA ARG A 34 -5.87 -7.70 0.14
C ARG A 34 -6.43 -6.75 1.18
N ALA A 35 -6.27 -5.45 0.97
CA ALA A 35 -6.81 -4.44 1.86
C ALA A 35 -7.51 -3.32 1.06
N GLN A 36 -8.66 -2.84 1.56
CA GLN A 36 -9.42 -1.76 0.95
C GLN A 36 -9.76 -0.70 2.00
N ARG A 37 -9.43 0.56 1.69
CA ARG A 37 -9.76 1.69 2.55
C ARG A 37 -11.22 2.11 2.36
N ILE A 38 -11.91 2.40 3.47
CA ILE A 38 -13.27 2.92 3.49
C ILE A 38 -13.37 4.01 4.55
N GLY A 39 -13.43 5.25 4.09
CA GLY A 39 -13.40 6.41 4.97
C GLY A 39 -12.08 6.49 5.74
N ALA A 40 -12.18 6.51 7.07
CA ALA A 40 -11.00 6.64 7.94
C ALA A 40 -10.33 5.29 8.24
N GLY A 41 -11.09 4.20 8.29
CA GLY A 41 -10.59 2.82 8.41
C GLY A 41 -10.70 2.07 7.09
N GLY A 42 -10.86 0.75 7.17
CA GLY A 42 -11.01 -0.09 5.98
C GLY A 42 -11.20 -1.56 6.33
N PHE A 43 -10.97 -2.42 5.36
CA PHE A 43 -11.07 -3.86 5.51
C PHE A 43 -9.79 -4.55 5.04
N LEU A 44 -9.48 -5.67 5.65
CA LEU A 44 -8.41 -6.60 5.28
C LEU A 44 -9.04 -7.98 5.08
N ALA A 45 -8.67 -8.65 3.99
CA ALA A 45 -9.08 -10.02 3.71
C ALA A 45 -7.84 -10.86 3.42
N LEU A 46 -7.80 -12.05 4.01
CA LEU A 46 -6.66 -12.95 4.06
C LEU A 46 -7.16 -14.36 3.77
N ASP A 47 -6.52 -15.04 2.83
CA ASP A 47 -6.84 -16.41 2.44
C ASP A 47 -5.76 -17.34 3.00
N LEU A 48 -6.11 -18.18 3.96
CA LEU A 48 -5.18 -19.06 4.67
C LEU A 48 -5.38 -20.51 4.26
N LEU A 49 -4.30 -21.18 3.85
CA LEU A 49 -4.31 -22.60 3.53
C LEU A 49 -3.52 -23.38 4.58
N ALA A 50 -4.20 -24.28 5.28
CA ALA A 50 -3.58 -25.26 6.15
C ALA A 50 -3.31 -26.56 5.39
N THR A 51 -2.10 -27.11 5.53
CA THR A 51 -1.68 -28.35 4.87
C THR A 51 -1.02 -29.32 5.84
N ARG A 52 -1.16 -30.62 5.58
CA ARG A 52 -0.46 -31.72 6.29
C ARG A 52 0.18 -32.62 5.25
N ASP A 53 1.50 -32.77 5.29
CA ASP A 53 2.29 -33.45 4.24
C ASP A 53 2.06 -32.93 2.82
N GLY A 54 1.67 -31.65 2.71
CA GLY A 54 1.35 -31.03 1.44
C GLY A 54 -0.04 -31.34 0.89
N GLU A 55 -0.87 -32.11 1.59
CA GLU A 55 -2.29 -32.19 1.29
C GLU A 55 -3.03 -31.11 2.07
N ALA A 56 -4.10 -30.56 1.48
CA ALA A 56 -4.95 -29.59 2.17
C ALA A 56 -5.63 -30.22 3.39
N ILE A 57 -5.76 -29.48 4.48
CA ILE A 57 -6.61 -29.89 5.61
C ILE A 57 -8.03 -29.40 5.29
N PRO A 58 -9.00 -30.31 5.08
CA PRO A 58 -10.38 -29.90 4.78
C PRO A 58 -10.98 -29.02 5.87
N CYS A 59 -11.91 -28.14 5.47
CA CYS A 59 -12.62 -27.22 6.37
C CYS A 59 -13.32 -27.91 7.56
N ASP A 60 -13.70 -29.19 7.40
CA ASP A 60 -14.38 -29.99 8.43
C ASP A 60 -13.42 -30.88 9.25
N ASP A 61 -12.11 -30.87 8.95
CA ASP A 61 -11.08 -31.61 9.69
C ASP A 61 -10.46 -30.78 10.82
N GLY A 62 -11.25 -30.54 11.87
CA GLY A 62 -10.79 -29.90 13.12
C GLY A 62 -11.34 -28.48 13.33
N SER A 63 -10.62 -27.67 14.10
CA SER A 63 -10.95 -26.26 14.31
C SER A 63 -9.76 -25.36 14.06
N PHE A 64 -10.00 -24.24 13.38
CA PHE A 64 -8.99 -23.26 13.02
C PHE A 64 -9.28 -21.92 13.71
N GLU A 65 -8.33 -21.43 14.50
CA GLU A 65 -8.39 -20.14 15.18
C GLU A 65 -7.28 -19.23 14.64
N VAL A 66 -7.58 -17.93 14.53
CA VAL A 66 -6.66 -16.92 13.98
C VAL A 66 -6.60 -15.67 14.85
N THR A 67 -5.43 -15.06 14.87
CA THR A 67 -5.21 -13.69 15.36
C THR A 67 -4.55 -12.90 14.25
N VAL A 68 -4.93 -11.63 14.11
CA VAL A 68 -4.37 -10.73 13.08
C VAL A 68 -3.79 -9.52 13.78
N ALA A 69 -2.57 -9.15 13.41
CA ALA A 69 -1.94 -7.91 13.81
C ALA A 69 -1.36 -7.22 12.58
N VAL A 70 -1.27 -5.89 12.63
CA VAL A 70 -0.80 -5.08 11.50
C VAL A 70 0.24 -4.05 11.95
N SER A 71 1.20 -3.76 11.09
CA SER A 71 2.24 -2.76 11.27
C SER A 71 2.39 -1.92 10.00
N GLY A 72 2.24 -0.60 10.12
CA GLY A 72 2.60 0.35 9.05
C GLY A 72 4.09 0.74 9.05
N GLU A 73 4.87 0.19 9.99
CA GLU A 73 6.30 0.49 10.20
C GLU A 73 7.24 -0.52 9.54
N GLY A 74 6.68 -1.49 8.81
CA GLY A 74 7.42 -2.64 8.32
C GLY A 74 7.46 -3.81 9.32
N PRO A 75 8.25 -4.87 9.02
CA PRO A 75 8.21 -6.15 9.72
C PRO A 75 8.79 -6.11 11.14
N ASP A 76 9.69 -5.16 11.42
CA ASP A 76 10.29 -4.95 12.74
C ASP A 76 9.54 -3.89 13.57
N GLY A 77 8.45 -3.35 13.03
CA GLY A 77 7.66 -2.27 13.60
C GLY A 77 6.75 -2.68 14.76
N HIS A 78 6.06 -1.69 15.33
CA HIS A 78 5.01 -1.96 16.31
C HIS A 78 3.78 -2.60 15.65
N PHE A 79 3.41 -3.79 16.11
CA PHE A 79 2.20 -4.48 15.65
C PHE A 79 1.01 -4.13 16.54
N THR A 80 -0.07 -3.67 15.90
CA THR A 80 -1.38 -3.49 16.53
C THR A 80 -2.19 -4.76 16.33
N GLU A 81 -2.49 -5.47 17.42
CA GLU A 81 -3.42 -6.60 17.38
C GLU A 81 -4.84 -6.13 17.08
N LEU A 82 -5.48 -6.76 16.10
CA LEU A 82 -6.85 -6.48 15.72
C LEU A 82 -7.82 -7.25 16.63
N PRO A 83 -8.97 -6.67 17.00
CA PRO A 83 -9.90 -7.28 17.94
C PRO A 83 -10.55 -8.56 17.39
N PRO A 84 -10.47 -9.72 18.06
CA PRO A 84 -11.02 -10.98 17.52
C PRO A 84 -12.51 -10.94 17.18
N GLN A 85 -13.28 -10.09 17.86
CA GLN A 85 -14.71 -9.90 17.59
C GLN A 85 -15.03 -9.21 16.26
N SER A 86 -14.05 -8.61 15.58
CA SER A 86 -14.24 -8.04 14.23
C SER A 86 -13.88 -9.03 13.12
N PHE A 87 -13.47 -10.25 13.46
CA PHE A 87 -13.09 -11.26 12.47
C PHE A 87 -14.34 -11.95 11.92
N LEU A 88 -14.45 -11.98 10.61
CA LEU A 88 -15.29 -12.93 9.88
C LEU A 88 -14.37 -14.02 9.34
N VAL A 89 -14.43 -15.20 9.95
CA VAL A 89 -13.70 -16.38 9.48
C VAL A 89 -14.69 -17.31 8.82
N SER A 90 -14.50 -17.56 7.53
CA SER A 90 -15.27 -18.54 6.76
C SER A 90 -14.31 -19.46 6.04
N CYS A 91 -14.56 -20.77 6.11
CA CYS A 91 -13.92 -21.67 5.18
C CYS A 91 -14.74 -21.67 3.89
N ASP A 92 -14.08 -21.52 2.75
CA ASP A 92 -14.76 -21.48 1.46
C ASP A 92 -15.14 -22.91 1.05
N ASP A 93 -16.41 -23.30 1.25
CA ASP A 93 -16.88 -24.65 0.97
C ASP A 93 -17.39 -24.86 -0.47
N GLY A 94 -17.05 -23.96 -1.40
CA GLY A 94 -17.36 -24.21 -2.80
C GLY A 94 -17.22 -23.07 -3.80
N ARG A 95 -16.68 -21.91 -3.45
CA ARG A 95 -16.34 -20.91 -4.49
C ARG A 95 -15.00 -21.29 -5.09
N THR A 96 -14.94 -21.25 -6.41
CA THR A 96 -13.66 -21.34 -7.11
C THR A 96 -13.21 -19.97 -7.57
N GLY A 97 -11.88 -19.88 -7.65
CA GLY A 97 -11.18 -18.71 -8.09
C GLY A 97 -11.16 -18.52 -9.60
N ASP A 98 -10.45 -17.47 -10.00
CA ASP A 98 -9.95 -17.34 -11.35
C ASP A 98 -8.53 -17.93 -11.41
N LEU A 99 -8.32 -18.86 -12.33
CA LEU A 99 -7.12 -19.67 -12.45
C LEU A 99 -6.40 -19.37 -13.77
N SER A 100 -5.08 -19.24 -13.73
CA SER A 100 -4.26 -19.28 -14.94
C SER A 100 -3.39 -20.53 -14.95
N LEU A 101 -3.59 -21.37 -15.97
CA LEU A 101 -2.75 -22.54 -16.22
C LEU A 101 -1.55 -22.11 -17.08
N VAL A 102 -0.33 -22.38 -16.60
CA VAL A 102 0.92 -22.11 -17.31
C VAL A 102 1.59 -23.45 -17.57
N VAL A 103 1.65 -23.85 -18.83
CA VAL A 103 2.00 -25.21 -19.24
C VAL A 103 3.21 -25.15 -20.15
N ASP A 104 4.35 -25.67 -19.67
CA ASP A 104 5.52 -25.93 -20.51
C ASP A 104 5.16 -26.97 -21.60
N ASN A 105 5.73 -26.80 -22.79
CA ASN A 105 5.74 -27.78 -23.87
C ASN A 105 6.99 -27.62 -24.76
N SER A 106 8.10 -27.31 -24.10
CA SER A 106 9.44 -27.33 -24.68
C SER A 106 9.86 -28.73 -25.14
N GLY A 107 11.03 -28.82 -25.79
CA GLY A 107 11.46 -30.02 -26.49
C GLY A 107 11.70 -31.26 -25.61
N SER A 108 11.82 -31.08 -24.28
CA SER A 108 11.97 -32.17 -23.29
C SER A 108 10.68 -32.96 -23.07
N GLU A 109 9.52 -32.40 -23.43
CA GLU A 109 8.19 -32.93 -23.08
C GLU A 109 7.71 -34.17 -23.85
N VAL A 110 8.62 -35.01 -24.34
CA VAL A 110 8.28 -36.12 -25.22
C VAL A 110 7.60 -37.26 -24.43
N GLY A 111 6.28 -37.38 -24.61
CA GLY A 111 5.52 -38.59 -24.29
C GLY A 111 4.48 -38.45 -23.18
N TYR A 112 4.16 -37.23 -22.73
CA TYR A 112 3.20 -37.03 -21.64
C TYR A 112 2.26 -35.83 -21.75
N LEU A 113 2.30 -35.09 -22.87
CA LEU A 113 1.40 -33.96 -23.13
C LEU A 113 -0.08 -34.32 -22.93
N ASP A 114 -0.48 -35.54 -23.31
CA ASP A 114 -1.86 -36.02 -23.12
C ASP A 114 -2.27 -36.09 -21.63
N TRP A 115 -1.35 -36.49 -20.74
CA TRP A 115 -1.60 -36.55 -19.29
C TRP A 115 -1.72 -35.15 -18.69
N LEU A 116 -0.86 -34.24 -19.16
CA LEU A 116 -0.85 -32.85 -18.74
C LEU A 116 -2.10 -32.11 -19.20
N ALA A 117 -2.50 -32.28 -20.46
CA ALA A 117 -3.72 -31.71 -21.02
C ALA A 117 -4.97 -32.22 -20.30
N ASP A 118 -5.05 -33.51 -20.00
CA ASP A 118 -6.19 -34.10 -19.29
C ASP A 118 -6.29 -33.59 -17.84
N ALA A 119 -5.17 -33.53 -17.12
CA ALA A 119 -5.12 -33.04 -15.74
C ALA A 119 -5.44 -31.54 -15.65
N ALA A 120 -4.80 -30.71 -16.47
CA ALA A 120 -5.04 -29.27 -16.53
C ALA A 120 -6.48 -28.95 -16.95
N GLY A 121 -7.03 -29.72 -17.91
CA GLY A 121 -8.41 -29.59 -18.36
C GLY A 121 -9.42 -29.95 -17.27
N THR A 122 -9.13 -30.98 -16.47
CA THR A 122 -9.98 -31.39 -15.33
C THR A 122 -9.97 -30.31 -14.25
N MET A 123 -8.80 -29.77 -13.90
CA MET A 123 -8.70 -28.66 -12.95
C MET A 123 -9.48 -27.42 -13.42
N ALA A 124 -9.34 -27.05 -14.70
CA ALA A 124 -10.09 -25.93 -15.27
C ALA A 124 -11.60 -26.18 -15.21
N GLU A 125 -12.06 -27.38 -15.60
CA GLU A 125 -13.48 -27.75 -15.56
C GLU A 125 -14.07 -27.62 -14.16
N GLU A 126 -13.38 -28.10 -13.13
CA GLU A 126 -13.81 -27.94 -11.74
C GLU A 126 -13.86 -26.46 -11.30
N ALA A 127 -12.85 -25.66 -11.68
CA ALA A 127 -12.84 -24.22 -11.45
C ALA A 127 -14.03 -23.52 -12.13
N LEU A 128 -14.34 -23.89 -13.37
CA LEU A 128 -15.42 -23.31 -14.17
C LEU A 128 -16.81 -23.70 -13.66
N ASP A 129 -17.02 -24.97 -13.28
CA ASP A 129 -18.30 -25.51 -12.81
C ASP A 129 -18.79 -24.84 -11.51
N ARG A 130 -17.85 -24.37 -10.70
CA ARG A 130 -18.11 -23.66 -9.44
C ARG A 130 -18.15 -22.13 -9.63
N GLY A 131 -18.22 -21.68 -10.88
CA GLY A 131 -18.45 -20.28 -11.25
C GLY A 131 -17.19 -19.44 -11.42
N GLY A 132 -16.01 -20.04 -11.32
CA GLY A 132 -14.70 -19.44 -11.57
C GLY A 132 -14.43 -19.14 -13.05
N ARG A 133 -13.17 -18.87 -13.37
CA ARG A 133 -12.68 -18.67 -14.75
C ARG A 133 -11.33 -19.34 -14.91
N ALA A 134 -10.98 -19.68 -16.14
CA ALA A 134 -9.67 -20.22 -16.46
C ALA A 134 -9.05 -19.52 -17.68
N SER A 135 -7.73 -19.35 -17.67
CA SER A 135 -6.91 -19.00 -18.83
C SER A 135 -5.84 -20.07 -19.05
N LEU A 136 -5.25 -20.08 -20.25
CA LEU A 136 -4.15 -20.98 -20.60
C LEU A 136 -3.02 -20.19 -21.25
N VAL A 137 -1.86 -20.27 -20.62
CA VAL A 137 -0.58 -19.81 -21.15
C VAL A 137 0.27 -21.02 -21.46
N ARG A 138 0.86 -21.00 -22.66
CA ARG A 138 1.80 -22.00 -23.13
C ARG A 138 3.21 -21.45 -23.00
N VAL A 139 4.14 -22.28 -22.55
CA VAL A 139 5.55 -21.94 -22.43
C VAL A 139 6.38 -22.85 -23.32
N SER A 140 7.29 -22.26 -24.08
CA SER A 140 8.41 -22.96 -24.72
C SER A 140 9.58 -21.98 -24.78
N THR A 141 10.23 -21.81 -25.94
CA THR A 141 11.19 -20.71 -26.14
C THR A 141 10.52 -19.34 -25.94
N VAL A 142 9.19 -19.23 -26.08
CA VAL A 142 8.43 -18.02 -25.76
C VAL A 142 7.24 -18.37 -24.88
N ALA A 143 6.76 -17.39 -24.11
CA ALA A 143 5.46 -17.44 -23.47
C ALA A 143 4.35 -16.93 -24.41
N GLU A 144 3.27 -17.69 -24.55
CA GLU A 144 2.14 -17.34 -25.42
C GLU A 144 0.80 -17.54 -24.70
N LEU A 145 -0.05 -16.50 -24.71
CA LEU A 145 -1.43 -16.60 -24.26
C LEU A 145 -2.27 -17.33 -25.31
N VAL A 146 -2.58 -18.60 -25.05
CA VAL A 146 -3.36 -19.44 -25.98
C VAL A 146 -4.85 -19.20 -25.80
N GLN A 147 -5.30 -19.10 -24.55
CA GLN A 147 -6.71 -18.87 -24.21
C GLN A 147 -6.82 -17.78 -23.14
N PRO A 148 -7.36 -16.59 -23.49
CA PRO A 148 -7.72 -15.57 -22.51
C PRO A 148 -8.71 -16.09 -21.47
N LEU A 149 -8.73 -15.42 -20.32
CA LEU A 149 -9.60 -15.75 -19.19
C LEU A 149 -11.06 -15.90 -19.64
N THR A 150 -11.66 -17.06 -19.38
CA THR A 150 -12.97 -17.44 -19.90
C THR A 150 -13.80 -18.21 -18.87
N THR A 151 -15.12 -18.16 -19.03
CA THR A 151 -16.11 -18.97 -18.26
C THR A 151 -16.60 -20.19 -19.04
N ARG A 152 -15.96 -20.54 -20.15
CA ARG A 152 -16.38 -21.60 -21.08
C ARG A 152 -15.34 -22.71 -21.13
N VAL A 153 -15.68 -23.88 -20.58
CA VAL A 153 -14.79 -25.05 -20.47
C VAL A 153 -14.35 -25.57 -21.84
N GLU A 154 -15.21 -25.50 -22.86
CA GLU A 154 -14.90 -26.00 -24.19
C GLU A 154 -13.75 -25.23 -24.85
N GLN A 155 -13.64 -23.92 -24.58
CA GLN A 155 -12.51 -23.12 -25.07
C GLN A 155 -11.18 -23.56 -24.46
N ILE A 156 -11.17 -23.91 -23.18
CA ILE A 156 -9.95 -24.36 -22.49
C ILE A 156 -9.57 -25.76 -22.99
N ARG A 157 -10.53 -26.67 -23.12
CA ARG A 157 -10.31 -28.02 -23.67
C ARG A 157 -9.80 -27.96 -25.12
N ASP A 158 -10.42 -27.16 -25.98
CA ASP A 158 -9.98 -26.96 -27.37
C ASP A 158 -8.54 -26.40 -27.43
N ALA A 159 -8.19 -25.49 -26.52
CA ALA A 159 -6.85 -24.90 -26.44
C ALA A 159 -5.80 -25.92 -25.96
N LEU A 160 -6.14 -26.75 -24.96
CA LEU A 160 -5.28 -27.84 -24.46
C LEU A 160 -5.08 -28.93 -25.52
N ASP A 161 -6.13 -29.32 -26.22
CA ASP A 161 -6.07 -30.31 -27.33
C ASP A 161 -5.23 -29.81 -28.52
N GLY A 162 -5.15 -28.49 -28.68
CA GLY A 162 -4.32 -27.83 -29.69
C GLY A 162 -2.84 -27.68 -29.33
N MET A 163 -2.43 -28.05 -28.11
CA MET A 163 -1.03 -27.95 -27.69
C MET A 163 -0.12 -28.87 -28.49
N PHE A 164 1.11 -28.43 -28.72
CA PHE A 164 2.13 -29.21 -29.40
C PHE A 164 3.50 -28.94 -28.81
N ILE A 165 4.36 -29.96 -28.85
CA ILE A 165 5.76 -29.84 -28.43
C ILE A 165 6.51 -28.98 -29.43
N SER A 166 7.15 -27.92 -28.95
CA SER A 166 8.05 -27.10 -29.75
C SER A 166 9.49 -27.35 -29.33
N ASN A 167 10.34 -27.75 -30.28
CA ASN A 167 11.78 -27.84 -30.02
C ASN A 167 12.29 -26.45 -29.62
N GLY A 168 12.83 -26.33 -28.42
CA GLY A 168 13.13 -25.03 -27.84
C GLY A 168 13.63 -25.09 -26.40
N TRP A 169 13.80 -23.91 -25.83
CA TRP A 169 14.09 -23.66 -24.43
C TRP A 169 12.78 -23.54 -23.63
N THR A 170 12.89 -23.18 -22.36
CA THR A 170 11.78 -22.93 -21.44
C THR A 170 11.87 -21.50 -20.90
N ALA A 171 10.87 -20.68 -21.24
CA ALA A 171 10.65 -19.32 -20.73
C ALA A 171 9.52 -19.31 -19.68
N LEU A 172 9.72 -20.06 -18.58
CA LEU A 172 8.72 -20.32 -17.56
C LEU A 172 8.33 -19.06 -16.79
N TRP A 173 9.30 -18.21 -16.43
CA TRP A 173 9.01 -16.98 -15.68
C TRP A 173 8.17 -16.01 -16.49
N ASP A 174 8.44 -15.91 -17.79
CA ASP A 174 7.61 -15.13 -18.71
C ASP A 174 6.18 -15.68 -18.79
N GLY A 175 6.04 -17.00 -18.80
CA GLY A 175 4.75 -17.70 -18.73
C GLY A 175 3.96 -17.40 -17.46
N VAL A 176 4.62 -17.43 -16.29
CA VAL A 176 3.99 -17.11 -15.00
C VAL A 176 3.53 -15.65 -14.97
N ARG A 177 4.38 -14.71 -15.42
CA ARG A 177 4.03 -13.29 -15.50
C ARG A 177 2.85 -13.05 -16.43
N LEU A 178 2.86 -13.66 -17.62
CA LEU A 178 1.76 -13.56 -18.57
C LEU A 178 0.48 -14.18 -18.00
N GLY A 179 0.58 -15.32 -17.33
CA GLY A 179 -0.55 -15.96 -16.66
C GLY A 179 -1.18 -15.05 -15.61
N HIS A 180 -0.36 -14.44 -14.78
CA HIS A 180 -0.78 -13.43 -13.81
C HIS A 180 -1.50 -12.23 -14.45
N GLU A 181 -0.96 -11.68 -15.54
CA GLU A 181 -1.58 -10.57 -16.27
C GLU A 181 -3.00 -10.90 -16.78
N THR A 182 -3.27 -12.16 -17.16
CA THR A 182 -4.60 -12.58 -17.60
C THR A 182 -5.65 -12.50 -16.48
N LEU A 183 -5.23 -12.69 -15.23
CA LEU A 183 -6.10 -12.58 -14.06
C LEU A 183 -6.47 -11.10 -13.79
N GLY A 184 -5.53 -10.18 -14.01
CA GLY A 184 -5.73 -8.74 -13.81
C GLY A 184 -6.58 -8.04 -14.88
N GLY A 185 -6.54 -8.51 -16.13
CA GLY A 185 -7.15 -7.82 -17.29
C GLY A 185 -8.68 -7.69 -17.30
N THR A 186 -9.39 -8.33 -16.36
CA THR A 186 -10.87 -8.32 -16.32
C THR A 186 -11.47 -7.81 -15.02
N LEU A 187 -10.65 -7.43 -14.04
CA LEU A 187 -11.15 -6.76 -12.85
C LEU A 187 -11.44 -5.31 -13.22
N GLY A 188 -12.73 -4.99 -13.41
CA GLY A 188 -13.16 -3.60 -13.38
C GLY A 188 -12.76 -2.94 -12.05
N PRO A 189 -12.86 -1.61 -11.92
CA PRO A 189 -12.62 -0.95 -10.63
C PRO A 189 -13.42 -1.67 -9.55
N SER A 190 -12.74 -2.16 -8.51
CA SER A 190 -13.42 -2.91 -7.45
C SER A 190 -14.52 -1.99 -6.92
N PRO A 191 -15.78 -2.44 -6.89
CA PRO A 191 -16.88 -1.59 -6.45
C PRO A 191 -16.55 -1.04 -5.06
N ASP A 192 -16.95 0.19 -4.78
CA ASP A 192 -16.83 0.75 -3.45
C ASP A 192 -17.73 -0.06 -2.51
N ARG A 193 -17.12 -0.97 -1.75
CA ARG A 193 -17.81 -1.90 -0.86
C ARG A 193 -17.80 -1.28 0.50
N THR A 194 -18.97 -0.97 1.03
CA THR A 194 -19.08 -0.26 2.31
C THR A 194 -19.28 -1.19 3.50
N ALA A 195 -19.48 -2.49 3.24
CA ALA A 195 -19.70 -3.51 4.25
C ALA A 195 -18.66 -4.63 4.14
N ILE A 196 -18.14 -5.09 5.29
CA ILE A 196 -17.09 -6.12 5.36
C ILE A 196 -17.49 -7.39 4.62
N HIS A 197 -18.74 -7.84 4.76
CA HIS A 197 -19.24 -9.04 4.08
C HIS A 197 -19.20 -8.93 2.54
N GLU A 198 -19.48 -7.75 1.98
CA GLU A 198 -19.36 -7.52 0.53
C GLU A 198 -17.88 -7.55 0.11
N PHE A 199 -17.00 -6.98 0.92
CA PHE A 199 -15.56 -6.98 0.69
C PHE A 199 -14.96 -8.40 0.72
N CYS A 200 -15.35 -9.23 1.68
CA CYS A 200 -14.96 -10.63 1.73
C CYS A 200 -15.47 -11.38 0.51
N HIS A 201 -16.79 -11.44 0.34
CA HIS A 201 -17.34 -12.39 -0.62
C HIS A 201 -17.44 -11.87 -2.06
N GLY A 202 -17.07 -10.61 -2.32
CA GLY A 202 -17.19 -10.03 -3.65
C GLY A 202 -15.97 -10.24 -4.55
N GLU A 203 -14.83 -10.71 -4.04
CA GLU A 203 -13.67 -11.09 -4.90
C GLU A 203 -13.52 -12.61 -4.95
N ARG A 204 -13.05 -13.10 -6.10
CA ARG A 204 -12.76 -14.51 -6.31
C ARG A 204 -11.32 -14.78 -5.89
N PRO A 205 -11.01 -15.94 -5.30
CA PRO A 205 -9.64 -16.37 -5.13
C PRO A 205 -8.90 -16.32 -6.46
N LEU A 206 -7.60 -16.05 -6.44
CA LEU A 206 -6.76 -16.03 -7.63
C LEU A 206 -5.70 -17.12 -7.53
N GLY A 207 -5.20 -17.60 -8.66
CA GLY A 207 -4.04 -18.49 -8.65
C GLY A 207 -3.44 -18.73 -10.02
N VAL A 208 -2.12 -18.88 -10.04
CA VAL A 208 -1.37 -19.34 -11.21
C VAL A 208 -0.86 -20.75 -10.91
N VAL A 209 -1.08 -21.70 -11.82
CA VAL A 209 -0.57 -23.07 -11.70
C VAL A 209 0.38 -23.32 -12.85
N ALA A 210 1.67 -23.42 -12.52
CA ALA A 210 2.76 -23.58 -13.46
C ALA A 210 3.31 -25.01 -13.44
N PHE A 211 3.39 -25.64 -14.61
CA PHE A 211 3.99 -26.96 -14.80
C PHE A 211 5.23 -26.85 -15.69
N THR A 212 6.31 -27.56 -15.34
CA THR A 212 7.49 -27.73 -16.20
C THR A 212 8.21 -29.06 -15.92
N ASP A 213 8.94 -29.56 -16.92
CA ASP A 213 9.92 -30.64 -16.77
C ASP A 213 11.38 -30.21 -16.97
N GLY A 214 11.61 -28.93 -17.27
CA GLY A 214 12.91 -28.34 -17.51
C GLY A 214 13.20 -27.15 -16.60
N ALA A 215 14.47 -26.76 -16.52
CA ALA A 215 14.84 -25.50 -15.91
C ALA A 215 14.42 -24.33 -16.80
N ASP A 216 13.97 -23.23 -16.19
CA ASP A 216 13.91 -21.95 -16.87
C ASP A 216 15.30 -21.58 -17.38
N ASN A 217 15.40 -21.33 -18.69
CA ASN A 217 16.68 -21.08 -19.34
C ASN A 217 16.56 -20.16 -20.55
N ASN A 218 15.42 -19.49 -20.71
CA ASN A 218 15.21 -18.50 -21.76
C ASN A 218 14.26 -17.35 -21.35
N SER A 219 13.78 -17.30 -20.10
CA SER A 219 13.14 -16.07 -19.63
C SER A 219 14.15 -14.92 -19.64
N ALA A 220 13.68 -13.68 -19.81
CA ALA A 220 14.54 -12.52 -19.94
C ALA A 220 15.58 -12.57 -21.07
N ASP A 221 15.22 -13.25 -22.17
CA ASP A 221 16.01 -13.31 -23.39
C ASP A 221 17.43 -13.87 -23.18
N GLU A 222 17.63 -14.74 -22.18
CA GLU A 222 18.94 -15.30 -21.82
C GLU A 222 19.66 -15.98 -23.01
N GLN A 223 18.92 -16.49 -24.00
CA GLN A 223 19.49 -17.13 -25.20
C GLN A 223 19.43 -16.25 -26.46
N ALA A 224 19.05 -14.97 -26.36
CA ALA A 224 18.93 -14.09 -27.52
C ALA A 224 20.26 -13.94 -28.29
N ASP A 225 21.41 -14.06 -27.61
CA ASP A 225 22.73 -14.03 -28.25
C ASP A 225 23.09 -15.33 -29.02
N LEU A 226 22.37 -16.43 -28.80
CA LEU A 226 22.63 -17.71 -29.48
C LEU A 226 21.94 -17.82 -30.85
N TYR A 227 20.98 -16.94 -31.14
CA TYR A 227 20.24 -16.90 -32.40
C TYR A 227 20.36 -15.53 -33.07
N ASP A 228 20.21 -15.49 -34.40
CA ASP A 228 20.00 -14.23 -35.09
C ASP A 228 18.65 -13.64 -34.63
N ALA A 229 18.59 -12.33 -34.38
CA ALA A 229 17.37 -11.61 -33.99
C ALA A 229 16.23 -11.79 -35.01
N GLU A 230 16.55 -12.12 -36.27
CA GLU A 230 15.54 -12.50 -37.27
C GLU A 230 14.88 -13.86 -37.00
N ARG A 231 15.53 -14.74 -36.25
CA ARG A 231 15.08 -16.12 -35.96
C ARG A 231 14.48 -16.28 -34.57
N TYR A 232 14.89 -15.44 -33.63
CA TYR A 232 14.28 -15.32 -32.32
C TYR A 232 14.23 -13.83 -31.93
N PRO A 233 13.11 -13.13 -32.15
CA PRO A 233 13.00 -11.72 -31.82
C PRO A 233 12.78 -11.44 -30.32
N GLY A 234 12.77 -12.47 -29.47
CA GLY A 234 12.21 -12.41 -28.13
C GLY A 234 10.68 -12.43 -28.14
N ASP A 235 10.07 -12.70 -27.00
CA ASP A 235 8.66 -12.38 -26.76
C ASP A 235 8.46 -10.95 -26.21
N GLY A 236 9.57 -10.24 -25.96
CA GLY A 236 9.58 -8.88 -25.42
C GLY A 236 9.25 -8.84 -23.93
N ILE A 237 9.34 -9.97 -23.23
CA ILE A 237 9.00 -10.13 -21.84
C ILE A 237 10.28 -10.42 -21.04
N PRO A 238 10.90 -9.41 -20.41
CA PRO A 238 12.07 -9.65 -19.60
C PRO A 238 11.71 -9.99 -18.15
N THR A 239 11.38 -11.24 -17.85
CA THR A 239 11.00 -11.66 -16.48
C THR A 239 12.11 -12.45 -15.78
N THR A 240 12.40 -12.05 -14.55
CA THR A 240 13.23 -12.81 -13.62
C THR A 240 12.39 -13.41 -12.49
N LEU A 241 12.96 -14.36 -11.74
CA LEU A 241 12.32 -14.91 -10.55
C LEU A 241 11.93 -13.84 -9.51
N GLU A 242 12.73 -12.77 -9.38
CA GLU A 242 12.45 -11.68 -8.43
C GLU A 242 11.20 -10.89 -8.82
N ASP A 243 11.00 -10.65 -10.12
CA ASP A 243 9.83 -9.92 -10.65
C ASP A 243 8.50 -10.63 -10.30
N LEU A 244 8.55 -11.95 -10.10
CA LEU A 244 7.38 -12.77 -9.80
C LEU A 244 6.93 -12.70 -8.33
N ARG A 245 7.81 -12.29 -7.40
CA ARG A 245 7.51 -12.29 -5.95
C ARG A 245 6.49 -11.24 -5.55
N GLY A 246 6.47 -10.13 -6.29
CA GLY A 246 5.59 -8.99 -6.03
C GLY A 246 4.31 -8.98 -6.86
N LEU A 247 3.97 -10.08 -7.54
CA LEU A 247 2.83 -10.12 -8.44
C LEU A 247 1.51 -9.90 -7.69
N ARG A 248 0.78 -8.89 -8.16
CA ARG A 248 -0.54 -8.50 -7.61
C ARG A 248 -1.55 -8.26 -8.70
N VAL A 249 -2.78 -8.66 -8.43
CA VAL A 249 -3.96 -8.32 -9.23
C VAL A 249 -4.75 -7.30 -8.43
N GLY A 250 -4.71 -6.03 -8.87
CA GLY A 250 -5.17 -4.93 -8.02
C GLY A 250 -4.35 -4.84 -6.74
N GLU A 251 -5.01 -4.89 -5.59
CA GLU A 251 -4.36 -4.87 -4.26
C GLU A 251 -4.12 -6.28 -3.70
N ALA A 252 -4.57 -7.33 -4.39
CA ALA A 252 -4.45 -8.71 -3.93
C ALA A 252 -3.14 -9.37 -4.39
N THR A 253 -2.44 -10.04 -3.48
CA THR A 253 -1.37 -10.99 -3.85
C THR A 253 -1.94 -12.16 -4.66
N THR A 254 -1.12 -12.77 -5.51
CA THR A 254 -1.55 -13.89 -6.35
C THR A 254 -0.67 -15.12 -6.11
N PRO A 255 -1.21 -16.21 -5.55
CA PRO A 255 -0.43 -17.41 -5.28
C PRO A 255 -0.02 -18.10 -6.57
N VAL A 256 1.26 -18.50 -6.62
CA VAL A 256 1.81 -19.29 -7.72
C VAL A 256 2.09 -20.71 -7.22
N TYR A 257 1.37 -21.69 -7.74
CA TYR A 257 1.60 -23.10 -7.50
C TYR A 257 2.50 -23.65 -8.61
N THR A 258 3.55 -24.37 -8.24
CA THR A 258 4.54 -24.87 -9.19
C THR A 258 4.62 -26.39 -9.13
N ILE A 259 4.71 -27.02 -10.30
CA ILE A 259 4.84 -28.47 -10.46
C ILE A 259 6.10 -28.72 -11.27
N GLY A 260 7.05 -29.45 -10.70
CA GLY A 260 8.31 -29.81 -11.35
C GLY A 260 8.40 -31.31 -11.60
N LEU A 261 8.51 -31.72 -12.86
CA LEU A 261 8.65 -33.12 -13.27
C LEU A 261 10.12 -33.51 -13.50
N GLY A 262 10.56 -34.60 -12.88
CA GLY A 262 11.90 -35.14 -13.09
C GLY A 262 13.00 -34.36 -12.37
N ASN A 263 14.25 -34.55 -12.78
CA ASN A 263 15.43 -33.96 -12.11
C ASN A 263 16.11 -32.83 -12.89
N GLU A 264 15.55 -32.47 -14.06
CA GLU A 264 16.12 -31.43 -14.94
C GLU A 264 15.55 -30.04 -14.65
N VAL A 265 14.51 -29.96 -13.80
CA VAL A 265 13.93 -28.72 -13.29
C VAL A 265 14.79 -28.12 -12.16
N ASP A 266 14.73 -26.79 -12.01
CA ASP A 266 15.24 -26.12 -10.82
C ASP A 266 14.20 -26.18 -9.69
N HIS A 267 14.17 -27.31 -8.97
CA HIS A 267 13.27 -27.50 -7.84
C HIS A 267 13.40 -26.44 -6.74
N VAL A 268 14.58 -25.82 -6.60
CA VAL A 268 14.81 -24.80 -5.56
C VAL A 268 14.13 -23.50 -5.95
N ALA A 269 14.33 -23.06 -7.20
CA ALA A 269 13.68 -21.85 -7.72
C ALA A 269 12.14 -21.98 -7.74
N LEU A 270 11.62 -23.15 -8.15
CA LEU A 270 10.17 -23.41 -8.15
C LEU A 270 9.56 -23.39 -6.74
N ALA A 271 10.28 -23.94 -5.75
CA ALA A 271 9.88 -23.90 -4.35
C ALA A 271 9.91 -22.47 -3.81
N GLU A 272 10.97 -21.72 -4.10
CA GLU A 272 11.13 -20.33 -3.66
C GLU A 272 10.03 -19.41 -4.23
N LEU A 273 9.68 -19.57 -5.52
CA LEU A 273 8.57 -18.85 -6.14
C LEU A 273 7.24 -19.15 -5.43
N ALA A 274 6.95 -20.44 -5.25
CA ALA A 274 5.70 -20.84 -4.64
C ALA A 274 5.59 -20.37 -3.19
N ASP A 275 6.64 -20.54 -2.39
CA ASP A 275 6.64 -20.12 -0.98
C ASP A 275 6.54 -18.59 -0.83
N SER A 276 7.21 -17.82 -1.69
CA SER A 276 7.20 -16.35 -1.61
C SER A 276 5.90 -15.70 -2.10
N THR A 277 5.15 -16.37 -2.98
CA THR A 277 3.85 -15.88 -3.48
C THR A 277 2.67 -16.41 -2.69
N GLY A 278 2.92 -17.25 -1.68
CA GLY A 278 1.90 -17.90 -0.90
C GLY A 278 1.41 -19.23 -1.48
N GLY A 279 1.81 -19.63 -2.68
CA GLY A 279 1.45 -20.92 -3.27
C GLY A 279 2.15 -22.15 -2.66
N ARG A 280 2.22 -23.23 -3.45
CA ARG A 280 2.85 -24.50 -3.08
C ARG A 280 3.58 -25.15 -4.24
N TYR A 281 4.77 -25.66 -3.95
CA TYR A 281 5.57 -26.43 -4.89
C TYR A 281 5.37 -27.94 -4.74
N ARG A 282 5.23 -28.67 -5.85
CA ARG A 282 5.12 -30.14 -5.89
C ARG A 282 6.14 -30.74 -6.85
N ALA A 283 7.06 -31.51 -6.29
CA ALA A 283 7.98 -32.35 -7.06
C ALA A 283 7.30 -33.66 -7.45
N ILE A 284 7.41 -34.06 -8.71
CA ILE A 284 7.00 -35.39 -9.18
C ILE A 284 8.12 -36.06 -9.95
N ASP A 285 8.28 -37.37 -9.72
CA ASP A 285 9.32 -38.15 -10.39
C ASP A 285 8.78 -38.88 -11.63
N ARG A 286 7.45 -39.01 -11.71
CA ARG A 286 6.79 -39.84 -12.71
C ARG A 286 5.56 -39.16 -13.26
N VAL A 287 5.37 -39.38 -14.56
CA VAL A 287 4.27 -38.84 -15.35
C VAL A 287 2.88 -39.23 -14.81
N ASP A 288 2.74 -40.44 -14.28
CA ASP A 288 1.47 -40.94 -13.75
C ASP A 288 1.02 -40.21 -12.47
N GLN A 289 1.86 -39.34 -11.90
CA GLN A 289 1.52 -38.49 -10.74
C GLN A 289 0.93 -37.13 -11.13
N ILE A 290 0.95 -36.76 -12.41
CA ILE A 290 0.44 -35.46 -12.89
C ILE A 290 -1.03 -35.27 -12.46
N PRO A 291 -1.97 -36.19 -12.73
CA PRO A 291 -3.38 -36.00 -12.34
C PRO A 291 -3.57 -35.80 -10.83
N ASP A 292 -2.85 -36.58 -10.02
CA ASP A 292 -2.94 -36.51 -8.56
C ASP A 292 -2.48 -35.16 -8.04
N VAL A 293 -1.38 -34.60 -8.57
CA VAL A 293 -0.87 -33.30 -8.13
C VAL A 293 -1.78 -32.14 -8.52
N PHE A 294 -2.35 -32.15 -9.73
CA PHE A 294 -3.35 -31.15 -10.12
C PHE A 294 -4.59 -31.22 -9.21
N SER A 295 -5.06 -32.43 -8.86
CA SER A 295 -6.16 -32.62 -7.91
C SER A 295 -5.81 -32.12 -6.49
N ILE A 296 -4.58 -32.35 -6.02
CA ILE A 296 -4.09 -31.81 -4.76
C ILE A 296 -4.10 -30.27 -4.79
N ILE A 297 -3.61 -29.64 -5.86
CA ILE A 297 -3.61 -28.17 -5.97
C ILE A 297 -5.04 -27.62 -6.03
N GLN A 298 -5.93 -28.28 -6.76
CA GLN A 298 -7.35 -27.92 -6.77
C GLN A 298 -7.96 -27.97 -5.36
N SER A 299 -7.57 -28.94 -4.54
CA SER A 299 -8.04 -29.04 -3.14
C SER A 299 -7.60 -27.87 -2.25
N TYR A 300 -6.56 -27.11 -2.64
CA TYR A 300 -6.17 -25.91 -1.88
C TYR A 300 -7.21 -24.81 -1.97
N PHE A 301 -7.79 -24.60 -3.16
CA PHE A 301 -8.86 -23.63 -3.34
C PHE A 301 -10.09 -24.00 -2.50
N ASP A 302 -10.32 -25.30 -2.29
CA ASP A 302 -11.47 -25.86 -1.56
C ASP A 302 -11.29 -25.85 -0.02
N ALA A 303 -10.06 -25.68 0.46
CA ALA A 303 -9.70 -25.78 1.87
C ALA A 303 -9.20 -24.45 2.46
N THR A 304 -9.36 -23.37 1.70
CA THR A 304 -8.89 -22.04 2.08
C THR A 304 -9.85 -21.41 3.07
N HIS A 305 -9.27 -20.85 4.15
CA HIS A 305 -9.99 -20.09 5.17
C HIS A 305 -9.86 -18.60 4.84
N GLU A 306 -10.97 -17.97 4.46
CA GLU A 306 -11.06 -16.52 4.30
C GLU A 306 -11.23 -15.89 5.70
N VAL A 307 -10.29 -15.03 6.06
CA VAL A 307 -10.30 -14.21 7.28
C VAL A 307 -10.45 -12.76 6.85
N CYS A 308 -11.56 -12.16 7.24
CA CYS A 308 -11.80 -10.75 7.05
C CYS A 308 -11.85 -10.01 8.35
N VAL A 309 -11.34 -8.79 8.34
CA VAL A 309 -11.29 -7.94 9.54
C VAL A 309 -11.42 -6.46 9.18
N GLU A 310 -12.11 -5.72 10.04
CA GLU A 310 -12.09 -4.25 9.98
C GLU A 310 -10.72 -3.74 10.42
N LEU A 311 -10.08 -2.99 9.53
CA LEU A 311 -8.92 -2.22 9.85
C LEU A 311 -9.36 -0.95 10.59
N PRO A 312 -8.76 -0.61 11.74
CA PRO A 312 -8.98 0.68 12.38
C PRO A 312 -8.52 1.81 11.45
N GLU A 313 -8.59 3.06 11.94
CA GLU A 313 -7.94 4.16 11.23
C GLU A 313 -6.43 3.87 11.16
N LEU A 314 -6.00 3.35 10.01
CA LEU A 314 -4.65 2.90 9.74
C LEU A 314 -4.06 3.70 8.60
N GLU A 315 -2.74 3.70 8.58
CA GLU A 315 -1.95 4.28 7.52
C GLU A 315 -2.21 3.56 6.23
N CYS A 316 -2.60 4.30 5.20
CA CYS A 316 -2.53 3.80 3.85
C CYS A 316 -1.06 3.71 3.40
N GLY A 317 -0.76 2.79 2.49
CA GLY A 317 0.60 2.43 2.12
C GLY A 317 0.81 0.92 2.24
N GLU A 318 2.03 0.51 2.55
CA GLU A 318 2.35 -0.89 2.82
C GLU A 318 2.08 -1.21 4.29
N LEU A 319 1.31 -2.26 4.53
CA LEU A 319 1.05 -2.81 5.85
C LEU A 319 1.67 -4.20 5.92
N VAL A 320 2.48 -4.45 6.93
CA VAL A 320 2.87 -5.82 7.27
C VAL A 320 1.77 -6.42 8.13
N VAL A 321 1.18 -7.51 7.66
CA VAL A 321 0.17 -8.29 8.35
C VAL A 321 0.85 -9.49 8.96
N ARG A 322 0.66 -9.69 10.27
CA ARG A 322 1.06 -10.88 11.00
C ARG A 322 -0.18 -11.66 11.38
N VAL A 323 -0.24 -12.90 10.94
CA VAL A 323 -1.33 -13.83 11.27
C VAL A 323 -0.79 -14.90 12.21
N GLY A 324 -1.25 -14.89 13.46
CA GLY A 324 -1.12 -16.03 14.35
C GLY A 324 -2.23 -17.04 14.04
N TRP A 325 -1.90 -18.32 14.04
CA TRP A 325 -2.87 -19.38 13.78
C TRP A 325 -2.74 -20.52 14.77
N SER A 326 -3.86 -21.20 15.03
CA SER A 326 -3.95 -22.44 15.80
C SER A 326 -4.90 -23.41 15.12
N TRP A 327 -4.44 -24.62 14.86
CA TRP A 327 -5.28 -25.71 14.34
C TRP A 327 -5.36 -26.84 15.36
N THR A 328 -6.58 -27.28 15.68
CA THR A 328 -6.84 -28.39 16.60
C THR A 328 -7.46 -29.58 15.85
N PRO A 329 -6.86 -30.79 15.89
CA PRO A 329 -7.41 -31.98 15.27
C PRO A 329 -8.79 -32.37 15.83
N PRO A 330 -9.68 -32.97 15.02
CA PRO A 330 -11.01 -33.38 15.49
C PRO A 330 -10.97 -34.53 16.50
N GLU A 331 -9.92 -35.36 16.47
CA GLU A 331 -9.77 -36.52 17.37
C GLU A 331 -9.35 -36.13 18.80
N GLY A 332 -9.12 -34.84 19.07
CA GLY A 332 -8.64 -34.35 20.36
C GLY A 332 -7.14 -34.61 20.52
N GLY A 333 -6.33 -33.67 20.04
CA GLY A 333 -4.88 -33.58 20.21
C GLY A 333 -4.44 -32.19 20.66
N ASP A 334 -3.15 -32.02 20.93
CA ASP A 334 -2.60 -30.69 21.23
C ASP A 334 -2.70 -29.80 19.98
N PRO A 335 -3.10 -28.52 20.13
CA PRO A 335 -3.18 -27.60 19.01
C PRO A 335 -1.79 -27.35 18.40
N VAL A 336 -1.72 -27.34 17.08
CA VAL A 336 -0.54 -26.86 16.35
C VAL A 336 -0.70 -25.37 16.13
N THR A 337 0.34 -24.59 16.45
CA THR A 337 0.32 -23.13 16.32
C THR A 337 1.47 -22.63 15.48
N GLY A 338 1.29 -21.49 14.82
CA GLY A 338 2.37 -20.79 14.14
C GLY A 338 2.01 -19.36 13.80
N THR A 339 2.90 -18.72 13.07
CA THR A 339 2.73 -17.35 12.57
C THR A 339 3.14 -17.28 11.11
N VAL A 340 2.42 -16.50 10.32
CA VAL A 340 2.81 -16.12 8.95
C VAL A 340 2.74 -14.60 8.83
N GLU A 341 3.64 -14.02 8.04
CA GLU A 341 3.66 -12.59 7.76
C GLU A 341 3.61 -12.36 6.24
N ASP A 342 2.97 -11.26 5.85
CA ASP A 342 2.97 -10.79 4.47
C ASP A 342 2.80 -9.27 4.43
N THR A 343 3.14 -8.66 3.31
CA THR A 343 2.93 -7.24 3.06
C THR A 343 1.69 -7.07 2.18
N VAL A 344 0.72 -6.29 2.65
CA VAL A 344 -0.43 -5.86 1.85
C VAL A 344 -0.31 -4.39 1.51
N ARG A 345 -0.78 -4.03 0.32
CA ARG A 345 -0.94 -2.63 -0.03
C ARG A 345 -2.35 -2.20 0.35
N TYR A 346 -2.40 -1.15 1.17
CA TYR A 346 -3.63 -0.54 1.65
C TYR A 346 -3.79 0.82 0.97
N GLY A 347 -4.69 0.87 -0.01
CA GLY A 347 -4.82 2.01 -0.91
C GLY A 347 -4.90 3.36 -0.18
N CYS A 348 -4.00 4.28 -0.51
CA CYS A 348 -4.19 5.68 -0.20
C CYS A 348 -5.21 6.24 -1.17
N HIS A 349 -6.27 6.86 -0.67
CA HIS A 349 -6.99 7.81 -1.52
C HIS A 349 -5.98 8.90 -1.88
N ALA A 350 -5.52 8.91 -3.13
CA ALA A 350 -4.99 10.12 -3.70
C ALA A 350 -6.16 11.10 -3.66
N ALA A 351 -6.16 12.03 -2.71
CA ALA A 351 -7.00 13.20 -2.88
C ALA A 351 -6.57 13.80 -4.23
N SER A 352 -7.52 14.00 -5.16
CA SER A 352 -7.20 14.52 -6.49
C SER A 352 -6.56 15.92 -6.45
N GLU A 353 -6.69 16.59 -5.30
CA GLU A 353 -6.03 17.82 -4.90
C GLU A 353 -5.64 17.69 -3.41
N GLY A 354 -4.48 18.20 -3.05
CA GLY A 354 -4.00 18.26 -1.66
C GLY A 354 -4.88 19.13 -0.77
N ARG A 355 -4.84 18.89 0.55
CA ARG A 355 -5.58 19.68 1.52
C ARG A 355 -4.73 20.85 2.00
N VAL A 356 -5.30 22.05 1.99
CA VAL A 356 -4.63 23.26 2.49
C VAL A 356 -5.31 23.78 3.76
N ALA A 357 -4.50 24.24 4.70
CA ALA A 357 -4.92 25.08 5.83
C ALA A 357 -4.17 26.41 5.80
N THR A 358 -4.85 27.52 6.07
CA THR A 358 -4.23 28.84 6.16
C THR A 358 -4.47 29.42 7.55
N ILE A 359 -3.39 29.87 8.19
CA ILE A 359 -3.37 30.42 9.55
C ILE A 359 -2.75 31.82 9.47
N LEU A 360 -3.58 32.87 9.49
CA LEU A 360 -3.14 34.27 9.48
C LEU A 360 -2.75 34.76 10.87
N LEU A 361 -1.96 33.95 11.58
CA LEU A 361 -1.52 34.21 12.95
C LEU A 361 -0.08 33.71 13.12
N THR A 362 0.67 34.40 13.96
CA THR A 362 1.94 33.93 14.53
C THR A 362 1.62 33.07 15.76
N LEU A 363 1.91 31.77 15.71
CA LEU A 363 1.46 30.83 16.75
C LEU A 363 2.17 31.01 18.10
N GLY A 364 3.30 31.71 18.10
CA GLY A 364 4.09 32.12 19.26
C GLY A 364 3.71 33.48 19.84
N ASP A 365 2.65 34.14 19.34
CA ASP A 365 2.15 35.38 19.95
C ASP A 365 1.82 35.12 21.44
N PRO A 366 2.27 35.98 22.38
CA PRO A 366 2.08 35.75 23.81
C PRO A 366 0.62 35.65 24.28
N GLY A 367 -0.33 36.13 23.47
CA GLY A 367 -1.75 36.05 23.73
C GLY A 367 -2.36 34.66 23.43
N ILE A 368 -1.63 33.81 22.69
CA ILE A 368 -2.04 32.44 22.36
C ILE A 368 -1.44 31.47 23.39
N PRO A 369 -2.27 30.72 24.15
CA PRO A 369 -1.76 29.69 25.03
C PRO A 369 -0.99 28.62 24.26
N GLN A 370 0.19 28.23 24.74
CA GLN A 370 1.04 27.24 24.05
C GLN A 370 0.34 25.90 23.77
N GLU A 371 -0.54 25.43 24.67
CA GLU A 371 -1.36 24.23 24.45
C GLU A 371 -2.30 24.38 23.24
N LEU A 372 -2.85 25.59 23.03
CA LEU A 372 -3.69 25.89 21.89
C LEU A 372 -2.87 25.93 20.59
N SER A 373 -1.68 26.53 20.62
CA SER A 373 -0.74 26.53 19.48
C SER A 373 -0.32 25.10 19.12
N ALA A 374 0.01 24.27 20.11
CA ALA A 374 0.34 22.85 19.93
C ALA A 374 -0.80 22.10 19.23
N GLN A 375 -2.01 22.25 19.77
CA GLN A 375 -3.18 21.55 19.26
C GLN A 375 -3.55 22.01 17.85
N LEU A 376 -3.52 23.32 17.58
CA LEU A 376 -3.83 23.86 16.26
C LEU A 376 -2.77 23.43 15.22
N ALA A 377 -1.48 23.44 15.59
CA ALA A 377 -0.41 23.02 14.69
C ALA A 377 -0.53 21.55 14.32
N LEU A 378 -0.69 20.66 15.32
CA LEU A 378 -0.87 19.23 15.07
C LEU A 378 -2.11 18.96 14.20
N GLN A 379 -3.26 19.57 14.54
CA GLN A 379 -4.50 19.36 13.80
C GLN A 379 -4.45 19.91 12.37
N ALA A 380 -3.70 20.99 12.13
CA ALA A 380 -3.46 21.50 10.79
C ALA A 380 -2.64 20.53 9.94
N VAL A 381 -1.56 19.96 10.51
CA VAL A 381 -0.73 18.93 9.84
C VAL A 381 -1.55 17.67 9.57
N GLU A 382 -2.22 17.12 10.58
CA GLU A 382 -3.07 15.92 10.43
C GLU A 382 -4.16 16.11 9.38
N TRP A 383 -4.73 17.33 9.31
CA TRP A 383 -5.73 17.66 8.30
C TRP A 383 -5.14 17.77 6.90
N ALA A 384 -4.04 18.49 6.74
CA ALA A 384 -3.39 18.69 5.45
C ALA A 384 -2.83 17.37 4.89
N SER A 385 -2.37 16.48 5.79
CA SER A 385 -1.70 15.26 5.44
C SER A 385 -2.61 14.24 4.72
N PRO A 386 -2.10 13.58 3.66
CA PRO A 386 -2.71 12.37 3.11
C PRO A 386 -2.41 11.10 3.94
N ARG A 387 -1.47 11.16 4.90
CA ARG A 387 -0.98 10.04 5.72
C ARG A 387 -1.18 10.30 7.23
N LEU A 388 -1.18 9.26 8.07
CA LEU A 388 -1.32 9.46 9.53
C LEU A 388 0.00 9.87 10.19
N ARG A 389 1.14 9.39 9.66
CA ARG A 389 2.49 9.81 10.07
C ARG A 389 3.20 10.61 8.98
N PRO A 390 2.78 11.87 8.74
CA PRO A 390 3.40 12.66 7.69
C PRO A 390 4.87 12.93 7.96
N HIS A 391 5.65 12.89 6.89
CA HIS A 391 6.92 13.60 6.82
C HIS A 391 6.63 15.08 6.52
N VAL A 392 6.81 15.92 7.54
CA VAL A 392 6.52 17.36 7.50
C VAL A 392 7.79 18.13 7.17
N LEU A 393 7.76 18.95 6.13
CA LEU A 393 8.75 19.98 5.86
C LEU A 393 8.27 21.32 6.39
N ILE A 394 8.99 21.90 7.35
CA ILE A 394 8.76 23.27 7.79
C ILE A 394 9.71 24.18 7.02
N VAL A 395 9.14 25.16 6.32
CA VAL A 395 9.87 26.15 5.52
C VAL A 395 9.72 27.51 6.17
N LEU A 396 10.84 28.15 6.49
CA LEU A 396 10.90 29.57 6.83
C LEU A 396 11.20 30.35 5.56
N ASP A 397 10.28 31.24 5.19
CA ASP A 397 10.43 32.16 4.07
C ASP A 397 11.68 33.04 4.24
N ASP A 398 12.50 33.22 3.20
CA ASP A 398 13.75 33.99 3.30
C ASP A 398 13.50 35.52 3.26
N GLY A 399 12.33 35.93 2.77
CA GLY A 399 11.77 37.27 2.77
C GLY A 399 11.22 37.75 4.12
N HIS A 400 11.39 36.98 5.20
CA HIS A 400 10.84 37.25 6.54
C HIS A 400 11.40 38.51 7.28
N ASN A 401 12.47 39.15 6.78
CA ASN A 401 13.10 40.37 7.34
C ASN A 401 13.49 40.33 8.84
N GLY A 402 13.65 39.14 9.42
CA GLY A 402 13.98 38.96 10.84
C GLY A 402 12.81 39.11 11.79
N GLU A 403 11.58 39.24 11.29
CA GLU A 403 10.38 39.29 12.11
C GLU A 403 9.99 37.89 12.59
N ASP A 404 9.76 37.77 13.90
CA ASP A 404 9.23 36.58 14.58
C ASP A 404 9.75 35.21 14.11
N VAL A 405 11.03 35.13 13.74
CA VAL A 405 11.69 33.87 13.32
C VAL A 405 11.58 32.73 14.35
N THR A 406 11.41 33.09 15.62
CA THR A 406 11.21 32.14 16.71
C THR A 406 9.87 31.41 16.62
N ASP A 407 8.92 31.92 15.84
CA ASP A 407 7.63 31.25 15.61
C ASP A 407 7.80 29.94 14.85
N VAL A 408 8.65 29.93 13.82
CA VAL A 408 8.94 28.71 13.06
C VAL A 408 9.69 27.69 13.92
N GLU A 409 10.62 28.15 14.77
CA GLU A 409 11.28 27.30 15.75
C GLU A 409 10.28 26.69 16.76
N LEU A 410 9.28 27.48 17.18
CA LEU A 410 8.21 27.00 18.05
C LEU A 410 7.36 25.93 17.35
N VAL A 411 6.90 26.17 16.12
CA VAL A 411 6.11 25.18 15.35
C VAL A 411 6.91 23.89 15.16
N GLN A 412 8.19 23.99 14.82
CA GLN A 412 9.07 22.84 14.72
C GLN A 412 9.15 22.08 16.04
N TRP A 413 9.34 22.77 17.15
CA TRP A 413 9.39 22.16 18.48
C TRP A 413 8.08 21.48 18.86
N LEU A 414 6.94 22.13 18.59
CA LEU A 414 5.61 21.60 18.88
C LEU A 414 5.32 20.31 18.13
N LEU A 415 5.75 20.21 16.87
CA LEU A 415 5.51 19.04 16.03
C LEU A 415 6.56 17.93 16.25
N ALA A 416 7.81 18.28 16.58
CA ALA A 416 8.88 17.31 16.79
C ALA A 416 8.72 16.47 18.08
N ASP A 417 7.89 16.90 19.03
CA ASP A 417 7.56 16.15 20.25
C ASP A 417 6.47 15.07 20.02
N VAL A 418 5.90 15.02 18.81
CA VAL A 418 4.86 14.08 18.44
C VAL A 418 5.50 12.84 17.80
N ASP A 419 5.46 11.71 18.50
CA ASP A 419 6.08 10.43 18.07
C ASP A 419 5.62 9.95 16.67
N THR A 420 4.45 10.39 16.22
CA THR A 420 3.88 10.04 14.92
C THR A 420 4.36 10.93 13.78
N LEU A 421 5.15 11.98 14.02
CA LEU A 421 5.60 12.92 12.99
C LEU A 421 7.09 12.79 12.74
N THR A 422 7.49 12.85 11.46
CA THR A 422 8.88 13.16 11.10
C THR A 422 8.94 14.60 10.65
N VAL A 423 9.70 15.45 11.34
CA VAL A 423 9.75 16.89 11.04
C VAL A 423 11.14 17.26 10.53
N SER A 424 11.19 17.92 9.37
CA SER A 424 12.40 18.51 8.79
C SER A 424 12.24 20.01 8.67
N TYR A 425 13.36 20.72 8.63
CA TYR A 425 13.39 22.17 8.51
C TYR A 425 14.26 22.58 7.33
N LEU A 426 13.77 23.55 6.56
CA LEU A 426 14.47 24.14 5.43
C LEU A 426 14.30 25.66 5.48
N PRO A 427 15.37 26.47 5.60
CA PRO A 427 15.29 27.87 5.21
C PRO A 427 15.08 27.93 3.71
N GLU A 428 14.11 28.73 3.25
CA GLU A 428 13.83 28.89 1.83
C GLU A 428 15.10 29.31 1.06
N PRO A 429 15.38 28.69 -0.10
CA PRO A 429 16.44 29.14 -0.99
C PRO A 429 16.15 30.55 -1.52
N ALA A 430 17.18 31.38 -1.72
CA ALA A 430 17.02 32.78 -2.14
C ALA A 430 16.41 33.02 -3.55
N ASP A 431 16.12 31.95 -4.29
CA ASP A 431 15.42 31.99 -5.59
C ASP A 431 14.06 31.25 -5.50
N GLY A 432 13.58 30.97 -4.28
CA GLY A 432 12.41 30.15 -3.97
C GLY A 432 12.63 28.64 -3.98
N LEU A 433 11.66 27.91 -3.44
CA LEU A 433 11.57 26.45 -3.44
C LEU A 433 11.46 25.88 -4.86
N GLN A 434 12.07 24.71 -5.06
CA GLN A 434 11.97 23.88 -6.25
C GLN A 434 11.22 22.56 -5.93
N PRO A 435 10.70 21.84 -6.95
CA PRO A 435 10.01 20.57 -6.75
C PRO A 435 10.82 19.52 -5.97
N GLU A 436 12.14 19.49 -6.12
CA GLU A 436 13.04 18.62 -5.37
C GLU A 436 13.11 18.92 -3.87
N ASP A 437 12.87 20.17 -3.46
CA ASP A 437 12.92 20.58 -2.05
C ASP A 437 11.74 20.01 -1.27
N VAL A 438 10.58 19.85 -1.93
CA VAL A 438 9.34 19.32 -1.36
C VAL A 438 9.12 17.83 -1.68
N ALA A 439 9.99 17.24 -2.50
CA ALA A 439 9.88 15.84 -2.89
C ALA A 439 10.09 14.89 -1.70
N GLY A 440 9.17 13.95 -1.52
CA GLY A 440 9.21 12.96 -0.44
C GLY A 440 8.53 13.39 0.86
N PHE A 441 8.12 14.66 0.97
CA PHE A 441 7.34 15.16 2.10
C PHE A 441 5.83 14.99 1.85
N ASP A 442 5.10 14.74 2.93
CA ASP A 442 3.64 14.57 2.93
C ASP A 442 2.91 15.88 3.21
N VAL A 443 3.53 16.76 4.00
CA VAL A 443 3.04 18.11 4.30
C VAL A 443 4.17 19.11 4.21
N VAL A 444 3.93 20.24 3.55
CA VAL A 444 4.78 21.43 3.63
C VAL A 444 4.08 22.46 4.51
N TRP A 445 4.74 22.89 5.59
CA TRP A 445 4.33 24.03 6.41
C TRP A 445 5.19 25.22 6.01
N PHE A 446 4.65 26.10 5.18
CA PHE A 446 5.34 27.31 4.74
C PHE A 446 4.94 28.49 5.63
N ALA A 447 5.92 29.11 6.27
CA ALA A 447 5.72 30.17 7.24
C ALA A 447 6.49 31.44 6.88
N ASN A 448 5.77 32.56 6.84
CA ASN A 448 6.34 33.91 6.84
C ASN A 448 5.65 34.74 7.94
N PRO A 449 6.23 34.82 9.15
CA PRO A 449 5.54 35.35 10.33
C PRO A 449 5.05 36.81 10.26
N GLY A 450 5.60 37.64 9.37
CA GLY A 450 5.36 39.09 9.37
C GLY A 450 5.52 39.81 8.02
N TYR A 451 5.74 39.06 6.93
CA TYR A 451 5.89 39.63 5.59
C TYR A 451 5.12 38.81 4.55
N PRO A 452 4.76 39.42 3.41
CA PRO A 452 4.20 38.68 2.30
C PRO A 452 5.28 37.82 1.63
N MET A 453 4.87 36.65 1.14
CA MET A 453 5.68 35.80 0.25
C MET A 453 6.25 36.62 -0.91
N ASP A 454 7.55 36.49 -1.20
CA ASP A 454 8.17 37.26 -2.28
C ASP A 454 8.70 36.45 -3.46
N ASP A 455 8.82 35.13 -3.33
CA ASP A 455 9.27 34.27 -4.41
C ASP A 455 8.14 33.62 -5.21
N LEU A 456 8.11 33.92 -6.52
CA LEU A 456 7.18 33.27 -7.46
C LEU A 456 7.49 31.77 -7.61
N GLY A 457 8.76 31.38 -7.55
CA GLY A 457 9.17 29.97 -7.66
C GLY A 457 8.58 29.12 -6.55
N THR A 458 8.58 29.63 -5.32
CA THR A 458 7.93 28.99 -4.17
C THR A 458 6.44 28.83 -4.36
N PHE A 459 5.76 29.91 -4.78
CA PHE A 459 4.33 29.85 -5.06
C PHE A 459 3.98 28.75 -6.10
N GLU A 460 4.69 28.73 -7.23
CA GLU A 460 4.47 27.74 -8.30
C GLU A 460 4.79 26.31 -7.87
N THR A 461 5.85 26.12 -7.08
CA THR A 461 6.22 24.82 -6.49
C THR A 461 5.15 24.32 -5.54
N LEU A 462 4.66 25.16 -4.63
CA LEU A 462 3.61 24.79 -3.67
C LEU A 462 2.27 24.50 -4.37
N GLU A 463 1.90 25.26 -5.39
CA GLU A 463 0.69 25.01 -6.19
C GLU A 463 0.76 23.67 -6.92
N THR A 464 1.92 23.36 -7.53
CA THR A 464 2.15 22.07 -8.18
C THR A 464 2.13 20.92 -7.18
N TYR A 465 2.75 21.10 -6.01
CA TYR A 465 2.79 20.12 -4.94
C TYR A 465 1.38 19.80 -4.40
N VAL A 466 0.55 20.81 -4.14
CA VAL A 466 -0.85 20.63 -3.76
C VAL A 466 -1.64 19.96 -4.88
N ALA A 467 -1.47 20.36 -6.14
CA ALA A 467 -2.13 19.71 -7.28
C ALA A 467 -1.75 18.23 -7.45
N ALA A 468 -0.58 17.82 -6.97
CA ALA A 468 -0.12 16.42 -6.93
C ALA A 468 -0.62 15.64 -5.70
N GLY A 469 -1.40 16.26 -4.82
CA GLY A 469 -1.97 15.63 -3.61
C GLY A 469 -1.20 15.91 -2.31
N GLY A 470 -0.16 16.74 -2.35
CA GLY A 470 0.62 17.13 -1.16
C GLY A 470 -0.15 18.05 -0.21
N GLY A 471 0.02 17.89 1.09
CA GLY A 471 -0.63 18.73 2.11
C GLY A 471 0.09 20.07 2.31
N LEU A 472 -0.65 21.18 2.42
CA LEU A 472 -0.03 22.49 2.65
C LEU A 472 -0.61 23.17 3.90
N VAL A 473 0.27 23.72 4.73
CA VAL A 473 -0.10 24.70 5.77
C VAL A 473 0.60 26.01 5.45
N LEU A 474 -0.16 27.09 5.28
CA LEU A 474 0.36 28.45 5.13
C LEU A 474 0.16 29.22 6.43
N GLN A 475 1.22 29.85 6.92
CA GLN A 475 1.18 30.54 8.21
C GLN A 475 1.89 31.89 8.18
N GLY A 476 1.23 32.92 8.74
CA GLY A 476 1.73 34.30 8.77
C GLY A 476 0.60 35.32 8.58
N ASP A 477 0.69 36.47 9.24
CA ASP A 477 -0.34 37.51 9.21
C ASP A 477 -0.45 38.33 7.91
N ASP A 478 0.61 38.33 7.10
CA ASP A 478 0.71 38.98 5.78
C ASP A 478 0.63 37.99 4.58
N MET A 479 0.17 36.76 4.81
CA MET A 479 0.21 35.69 3.81
C MET A 479 -0.83 35.80 2.67
N THR A 480 -1.79 36.72 2.75
CA THR A 480 -2.86 36.81 1.72
C THR A 480 -2.42 37.54 0.45
N TRP A 481 -1.20 38.05 0.40
CA TRP A 481 -0.63 38.72 -0.77
C TRP A 481 0.84 38.40 -0.95
N SER A 482 1.38 38.72 -2.13
CA SER A 482 2.83 38.64 -2.39
C SER A 482 3.47 40.01 -2.49
N LYS A 483 4.76 40.11 -2.20
CA LYS A 483 5.50 41.38 -2.18
C LYS A 483 5.34 42.16 -3.48
N GLY A 484 4.91 43.41 -3.36
CA GLY A 484 4.61 44.26 -4.52
C GLY A 484 3.43 43.80 -5.38
N LYS A 485 2.62 42.84 -4.90
CA LYS A 485 1.52 42.18 -5.62
C LYS A 485 2.00 41.51 -6.91
N ALA A 486 3.17 40.89 -6.86
CA ALA A 486 3.79 40.26 -8.02
C ALA A 486 2.96 39.10 -8.59
N PHE A 487 2.19 38.41 -7.74
CA PHE A 487 1.33 37.28 -8.08
C PHE A 487 0.17 37.13 -7.06
N PRO A 488 -0.95 36.48 -7.42
CA PRO A 488 -2.05 36.25 -6.49
C PRO A 488 -1.81 34.99 -5.64
N THR A 489 -1.87 35.09 -4.30
CA THR A 489 -1.73 33.91 -3.41
C THR A 489 -3.06 33.19 -3.14
N THR A 490 -4.17 33.69 -3.70
CA THR A 490 -5.54 33.22 -3.42
C THR A 490 -5.76 31.74 -3.77
N SER A 491 -5.07 31.17 -4.76
CA SER A 491 -5.22 29.74 -5.09
C SER A 491 -4.70 28.81 -4.00
N LEU A 492 -3.76 29.28 -3.15
CA LEU A 492 -3.28 28.53 -2.00
C LEU A 492 -4.01 28.93 -0.71
N THR A 493 -4.22 30.24 -0.47
CA THR A 493 -4.78 30.72 0.80
C THR A 493 -6.31 30.61 0.90
N GLY A 494 -7.01 30.55 -0.24
CA GLY A 494 -8.46 30.70 -0.29
C GLY A 494 -8.95 32.09 0.13
N LEU A 495 -8.06 33.09 0.17
CA LEU A 495 -8.33 34.43 0.65
C LEU A 495 -7.97 35.47 -0.42
N GLU A 496 -8.87 36.42 -0.65
CA GLU A 496 -8.59 37.62 -1.44
C GLU A 496 -8.16 38.74 -0.48
N HIS A 497 -6.96 39.26 -0.73
CA HIS A 497 -6.37 40.35 0.05
C HIS A 497 -7.05 41.70 -0.21
N GLY A 498 -7.35 42.40 0.87
CA GLY A 498 -7.82 43.79 0.87
C GLY A 498 -6.71 44.79 1.22
N ASP A 499 -6.17 44.68 2.44
CA ASP A 499 -5.09 45.50 2.98
C ASP A 499 -4.31 44.75 4.08
N ASN A 500 -3.11 45.23 4.43
CA ASN A 500 -2.22 44.59 5.41
C ASN A 500 -2.69 44.66 6.87
N GLY A 501 -3.86 45.24 7.15
CA GLY A 501 -4.45 45.11 8.47
C GLY A 501 -3.83 45.93 9.61
N THR A 502 -2.79 46.74 9.37
CA THR A 502 -2.14 47.68 10.33
C THR A 502 -3.09 48.63 11.07
N SER A 503 -4.34 48.71 10.63
CA SER A 503 -5.43 49.27 11.41
C SER A 503 -6.73 48.48 11.29
N ALA A 504 -7.50 48.44 12.37
CA ALA A 504 -8.82 47.85 12.41
C ALA A 504 -9.78 48.75 13.19
N CYS A 505 -10.86 49.17 12.52
CA CYS A 505 -11.90 50.00 13.13
C CYS A 505 -11.40 51.28 13.82
N GLY A 506 -10.41 51.92 13.19
CA GLY A 506 -9.80 53.16 13.69
C GLY A 506 -8.76 52.94 14.80
N GLN A 507 -8.45 51.70 15.17
CA GLN A 507 -7.36 51.35 16.06
C GLN A 507 -6.15 50.94 15.24
N ALA A 508 -4.98 51.49 15.57
CA ALA A 508 -3.72 50.97 15.06
C ALA A 508 -3.42 49.66 15.79
N ILE A 509 -3.13 48.60 15.03
CA ILE A 509 -2.72 47.29 15.53
C ILE A 509 -1.65 46.85 14.54
N ASP A 510 -0.40 46.83 14.95
CA ASP A 510 0.74 46.66 14.05
C ASP A 510 1.98 46.26 14.89
N ASN A 511 2.64 45.16 14.56
CA ASN A 511 3.88 44.73 15.21
C ASN A 511 3.78 44.63 16.75
N GLY A 512 2.69 44.08 17.27
CA GLY A 512 2.42 43.99 18.72
C GLY A 512 2.16 45.34 19.41
N ARG A 513 1.92 46.43 18.66
CA ARG A 513 1.67 47.77 19.18
C ARG A 513 0.24 48.21 18.93
N GLY A 514 -0.36 48.82 19.96
CA GLY A 514 -1.67 49.45 19.87
C GLY A 514 -2.78 48.57 20.43
N GLY A 515 -3.84 48.35 19.65
CA GLY A 515 -4.94 47.47 20.02
C GLY A 515 -4.56 45.99 19.94
N THR A 516 -5.51 45.12 20.30
CA THR A 516 -5.38 43.67 20.13
C THR A 516 -6.65 43.11 19.51
N TYR A 517 -6.57 41.93 18.93
CA TYR A 517 -7.73 41.16 18.51
C TYR A 517 -8.14 40.17 19.60
N THR A 518 -9.45 39.93 19.70
CA THR A 518 -9.99 38.70 20.28
C THR A 518 -10.26 37.73 19.13
N VAL A 519 -9.50 36.63 19.11
CA VAL A 519 -9.71 35.52 18.17
C VAL A 519 -10.71 34.56 18.77
N THR A 520 -11.67 34.10 17.98
CA THR A 520 -12.68 33.10 18.36
C THR A 520 -12.66 31.95 17.37
N VAL A 521 -12.48 30.73 17.86
CA VAL A 521 -12.64 29.50 17.09
C VAL A 521 -14.14 29.22 16.91
N LEU A 522 -14.59 29.12 15.67
CA LEU A 522 -16.01 29.01 15.33
C LEU A 522 -16.56 27.60 15.63
N ASP A 523 -17.88 27.53 15.79
CA ASP A 523 -18.62 26.26 15.92
C ASP A 523 -18.87 25.65 14.55
N VAL A 524 -17.80 25.09 14.01
CA VAL A 524 -17.71 24.44 12.71
C VAL A 524 -17.11 23.05 12.92
N ASP A 525 -17.77 22.02 12.39
CA ASP A 525 -17.25 20.65 12.40
C ASP A 525 -16.13 20.50 11.37
N HIS A 526 -14.91 20.81 11.78
CA HIS A 526 -13.70 20.69 10.96
C HIS A 526 -12.54 20.12 11.77
N ALA A 527 -11.74 19.25 11.16
CA ALA A 527 -10.67 18.54 11.87
C ALA A 527 -9.61 19.48 12.48
N VAL A 528 -9.24 20.54 11.76
CA VAL A 528 -8.26 21.57 12.18
C VAL A 528 -8.64 22.26 13.51
N THR A 529 -9.93 22.32 13.86
CA THR A 529 -10.41 23.00 15.07
C THR A 529 -11.14 22.08 16.03
N ARG A 530 -10.99 20.75 15.86
CA ARG A 530 -11.70 19.75 16.67
C ARG A 530 -11.35 19.90 18.15
N GLY A 531 -12.35 20.13 19.00
CA GLY A 531 -12.15 20.34 20.43
C GLY A 531 -11.65 21.74 20.81
N LEU A 532 -11.45 22.63 19.83
CA LEU A 532 -11.10 24.04 20.01
C LEU A 532 -12.31 24.98 19.87
N THR A 533 -13.45 24.45 19.42
CA THR A 533 -14.70 25.21 19.22
C THR A 533 -15.06 26.10 20.41
N GLY A 534 -15.33 27.38 20.13
CA GLY A 534 -15.73 28.38 21.11
C GLY A 534 -14.60 28.89 22.02
N ARG A 535 -13.38 28.38 21.87
CA ARG A 535 -12.20 28.94 22.55
C ARG A 535 -11.93 30.34 22.02
N THR A 536 -11.51 31.22 22.93
CA THR A 536 -11.09 32.58 22.59
C THR A 536 -9.74 32.91 23.18
N PHE A 537 -8.93 33.70 22.47
CA PHE A 537 -7.62 34.17 22.92
C PHE A 537 -7.33 35.55 22.35
N LEU A 538 -6.32 36.23 22.91
CA LEU A 538 -5.89 37.53 22.42
C LEU A 538 -4.80 37.35 21.38
N TYR A 539 -4.73 38.25 20.40
CA TYR A 539 -3.65 38.29 19.41
C TYR A 539 -3.19 39.74 19.22
N GLY A 540 -1.88 39.97 19.28
CA GLY A 540 -1.28 41.30 19.34
C GLY A 540 -0.85 41.89 18.01
N ASN A 541 -0.66 41.08 16.96
CA ASN A 541 -0.19 41.55 15.67
C ASN A 541 -1.31 42.02 14.74
N ASP A 542 -0.95 42.74 13.67
CA ASP A 542 -1.85 42.93 12.54
C ASP A 542 -2.24 41.59 11.90
N ILE A 543 -3.32 41.65 11.14
CA ILE A 543 -3.87 40.51 10.41
C ILE A 543 -4.37 41.10 9.11
N ASP A 544 -3.89 40.60 7.98
CA ASP A 544 -4.42 40.90 6.66
C ASP A 544 -5.94 41.02 6.64
N ARG A 545 -6.45 42.16 6.15
CA ARG A 545 -7.87 42.30 5.88
C ARG A 545 -8.19 41.55 4.60
N SER A 546 -8.75 40.35 4.74
CA SER A 546 -9.06 39.47 3.62
C SER A 546 -10.52 39.01 3.60
N THR A 547 -10.93 38.46 2.46
CA THR A 547 -12.24 37.83 2.27
C THR A 547 -12.09 36.43 1.71
N LEU A 548 -12.88 35.48 2.22
CA LEU A 548 -12.90 34.11 1.74
C LEU A 548 -13.33 34.04 0.26
N VAL A 549 -12.57 33.31 -0.54
CA VAL A 549 -12.86 33.02 -1.95
C VAL A 549 -12.88 31.51 -2.16
N GLY A 550 -13.91 31.03 -2.87
CA GLY A 550 -14.08 29.63 -3.21
C GLY A 550 -15.12 28.93 -2.32
N GLU A 551 -15.97 28.12 -2.96
CA GLU A 551 -17.03 27.36 -2.28
C GLU A 551 -16.49 26.18 -1.46
N ARG A 552 -15.25 25.78 -1.75
CA ARG A 552 -14.54 24.68 -1.08
C ARG A 552 -13.79 25.11 0.17
N MET A 553 -13.90 26.35 0.64
CA MET A 553 -13.20 26.81 1.83
C MET A 553 -14.17 27.10 2.96
N GLN A 554 -13.71 27.00 4.20
CA GLN A 554 -14.47 27.40 5.36
C GLN A 554 -13.61 28.18 6.35
N VAL A 555 -14.17 29.28 6.87
CA VAL A 555 -13.58 30.01 7.98
C VAL A 555 -13.78 29.21 9.26
N LEU A 556 -12.68 28.89 9.94
CA LEU A 556 -12.64 28.08 11.15
C LEU A 556 -12.42 28.94 12.41
N ALA A 557 -11.78 30.09 12.26
CA ALA A 557 -11.64 31.08 13.33
C ALA A 557 -11.69 32.50 12.78
N THR A 558 -12.16 33.44 13.59
CA THR A 558 -12.23 34.87 13.24
C THR A 558 -11.64 35.77 14.31
N ALA A 559 -11.09 36.90 13.90
CA ALA A 559 -10.59 37.96 14.77
C ALA A 559 -11.48 39.21 14.75
N VAL A 560 -11.70 39.81 15.92
CA VAL A 560 -12.39 41.11 16.09
C VAL A 560 -11.56 41.98 17.04
N PRO A 561 -11.33 43.28 16.75
CA PRO A 561 -10.62 44.16 17.68
C PRO A 561 -11.28 44.18 19.07
N THR A 562 -10.51 43.95 20.12
CA THR A 562 -10.99 43.78 21.50
C THR A 562 -11.80 45.00 21.97
N ASP A 563 -11.33 46.21 21.65
CA ASP A 563 -11.96 47.47 22.05
C ASP A 563 -13.03 47.95 21.05
N ALA A 564 -13.33 47.17 20.01
CA ALA A 564 -14.37 47.47 19.02
C ALA A 564 -15.13 46.19 18.57
N PRO A 565 -15.89 45.54 19.47
CA PRO A 565 -16.58 44.27 19.16
C PRO A 565 -17.68 44.38 18.09
N GLY A 566 -18.07 45.60 17.68
CA GLY A 566 -19.01 45.85 16.58
C GLY A 566 -18.40 45.80 15.18
N CYS A 567 -17.10 45.53 15.08
CA CYS A 567 -16.39 45.40 13.81
C CYS A 567 -16.76 44.13 13.06
N ALA A 568 -16.64 44.17 11.73
CA ALA A 568 -16.73 42.95 10.93
C ALA A 568 -15.58 42.00 11.31
N PRO A 569 -15.88 40.72 11.59
CA PRO A 569 -14.86 39.72 11.88
C PRO A 569 -13.97 39.46 10.66
N ARG A 570 -12.67 39.27 10.90
CA ARG A 570 -11.69 38.87 9.89
C ARG A 570 -11.46 37.36 9.95
N PRO A 571 -11.39 36.63 8.83
CA PRO A 571 -10.98 35.24 8.86
C PRO A 571 -9.51 35.15 9.28
N VAL A 572 -9.16 34.23 10.18
CA VAL A 572 -7.76 34.00 10.61
C VAL A 572 -7.32 32.56 10.56
N VAL A 573 -8.26 31.61 10.53
CA VAL A 573 -7.96 30.21 10.22
C VAL A 573 -8.97 29.76 9.17
N VAL A 574 -8.48 29.21 8.07
CA VAL A 574 -9.26 28.72 6.94
C VAL A 574 -8.80 27.30 6.60
N GLY A 575 -9.75 26.41 6.27
CA GLY A 575 -9.46 25.07 5.77
C GLY A 575 -10.32 24.73 4.56
N TYR A 576 -9.81 23.85 3.70
CA TYR A 576 -10.60 23.25 2.62
C TYR A 576 -11.72 22.37 3.19
N ASN A 577 -12.91 22.44 2.61
CA ASN A 577 -14.01 21.50 2.84
C ASN A 577 -13.78 20.23 2.01
N ARG A 578 -14.17 19.08 2.56
CA ARG A 578 -14.24 17.81 1.82
C ARG A 578 -15.35 17.80 0.78
#